data_AF-S7TPA1-F1
#
_entry.id   AF-S7TPA1-F1
#
_cell.length_a   1.000
_cell.length_b   1.000
_cell.length_c   1.000
_cell.angle_alpha   90.00
_cell.angle_beta   90.00
_cell.angle_gamma   90.00
#
_symmetry.space_group_name_H-M   'P 1'
#
loop_
_entity.id
_entity.type
_entity.pdbx_description
1 polymer ?
#
loop_
_entity_poly.entity_id
_entity_poly.type
_entity_poly.pdbx_seq_one_letter_code
_entity_poly.pdbx_strand_id
1 'polypeptide(L)'
;MKNPGMFGKCRWIWGRRVVMLSLAALLVFCYGAGTFAATGEHGDSGQATHEAAEGAGHGADADGHGGAVKTWVATDTYRVMNFAVLAIALFFLLRKPVAKALNARIDGIKEQLNELEVKKQKALEELATYNAKIAELERESENIIAQYEKQGMEAKARILKEAESAAEKLEEQAKRNIEHEFKQAQQRLQNEILEKALAKAEGLLKAKITDQDQERLVDEYLEKVVA
;
A
#
# COMPACT_ATOMS: atom_id res chain seq x y z
N MET A 1 10.54 -46.74 -7.14
CA MET A 1 10.00 -47.24 -8.43
C MET A 1 8.85 -46.31 -8.84
N LYS A 2 8.60 -45.92 -10.10
CA LYS A 2 9.13 -46.36 -11.40
C LYS A 2 9.08 -45.14 -12.35
N ASN A 3 10.15 -44.85 -13.10
CA ASN A 3 10.30 -43.63 -13.89
C ASN A 3 10.01 -43.91 -15.38
N PRO A 4 8.95 -43.34 -16.02
CA PRO A 4 8.57 -43.68 -17.40
C PRO A 4 8.69 -42.47 -18.36
N GLY A 5 9.89 -42.24 -18.91
CA GLY A 5 10.14 -41.04 -19.75
C GLY A 5 11.03 -41.21 -20.99
N MET A 6 11.53 -42.41 -21.32
CA MET A 6 12.52 -42.59 -22.40
C MET A 6 11.98 -43.09 -23.75
N PHE A 7 10.78 -43.70 -23.81
CA PHE A 7 10.29 -44.32 -25.05
C PHE A 7 9.79 -43.35 -26.13
N GLY A 8 9.51 -42.09 -25.80
CA GLY A 8 8.99 -41.11 -26.76
C GLY A 8 10.00 -40.62 -27.80
N LYS A 9 11.31 -40.65 -27.50
CA LYS A 9 12.35 -40.02 -28.34
C LYS A 9 12.70 -40.83 -29.60
N CYS A 10 12.67 -42.16 -29.54
CA CYS A 10 13.07 -43.01 -30.68
C CYS A 10 12.17 -42.85 -31.92
N ARG A 11 10.84 -42.79 -31.74
CA ARG A 11 9.90 -42.75 -32.88
C ARG A 11 9.95 -41.44 -33.67
N TRP A 12 10.42 -40.34 -33.06
CA TRP A 12 10.59 -39.05 -33.73
C TRP A 12 11.90 -38.96 -34.53
N ILE A 13 12.99 -39.53 -34.00
CA ILE A 13 14.30 -39.55 -34.67
C ILE A 13 14.26 -40.41 -35.94
N TRP A 14 13.56 -41.56 -35.91
CA TRP A 14 13.41 -42.43 -37.07
C TRP A 14 12.63 -41.75 -38.20
N GLY A 15 11.47 -41.14 -37.92
CA GLY A 15 10.70 -40.41 -38.94
C GLY A 15 11.49 -39.25 -39.57
N ARG A 16 12.27 -38.51 -38.77
CA ARG A 16 13.10 -37.41 -39.29
C ARG A 16 14.29 -37.90 -40.12
N ARG A 17 14.82 -39.10 -39.85
CA ARG A 17 15.86 -39.75 -40.66
C ARG A 17 15.33 -40.29 -41.99
N VAL A 18 14.16 -40.93 -42.01
CA VAL A 18 13.56 -41.47 -43.25
C VAL A 18 13.26 -40.34 -44.24
N VAL A 19 12.69 -39.21 -43.78
CA VAL A 19 12.41 -38.05 -44.64
C VAL A 19 13.69 -37.37 -45.15
N MET A 20 14.74 -37.26 -44.33
CA MET A 20 16.03 -36.71 -44.78
C MET A 20 16.73 -37.64 -45.78
N LEU A 21 16.62 -38.96 -45.62
CA LEU A 21 17.19 -39.94 -46.57
C LEU A 21 16.46 -39.92 -47.92
N SER A 22 15.13 -39.79 -47.96
CA SER A 22 14.41 -39.66 -49.23
C SER A 22 14.73 -38.35 -49.96
N LEU A 23 14.98 -37.27 -49.22
CA LEU A 23 15.29 -35.96 -49.79
C LEU A 23 16.75 -35.90 -50.32
N ALA A 24 17.68 -36.59 -49.66
CA ALA A 24 19.05 -36.77 -50.14
C ALA A 24 19.12 -37.63 -51.41
N ALA A 25 18.31 -38.70 -51.50
CA ALA A 25 18.24 -39.55 -52.70
C ALA A 25 17.75 -38.77 -53.94
N LEU A 26 16.80 -37.85 -53.77
CA LEU A 26 16.31 -36.98 -54.83
C LEU A 26 17.38 -36.00 -55.34
N LEU A 27 18.20 -35.44 -54.46
CA LEU A 27 19.30 -34.53 -54.85
C LEU A 27 20.41 -35.24 -55.64
N VAL A 28 20.75 -36.48 -55.29
CA VAL A 28 21.73 -37.28 -56.03
C VAL A 28 21.23 -37.62 -57.44
N PHE A 29 19.92 -37.88 -57.60
CA PHE A 29 19.33 -38.19 -58.91
C PHE A 29 19.33 -36.99 -59.87
N CYS A 30 19.29 -35.75 -59.36
CA CYS A 30 19.36 -34.54 -60.18
C CYS A 30 20.77 -34.19 -60.70
N TYR A 31 21.84 -34.71 -60.11
CA TYR A 31 23.23 -34.37 -60.51
C TYR A 31 23.80 -35.27 -61.63
N GLY A 32 23.07 -36.30 -62.05
CA GLY A 32 23.58 -37.37 -62.91
C GLY A 32 23.49 -37.17 -64.42
N ALA A 33 23.04 -36.02 -64.93
CA ALA A 33 22.77 -35.84 -66.36
C ALA A 33 23.19 -34.46 -66.92
N GLY A 34 24.30 -34.43 -67.66
CA GLY A 34 24.47 -33.52 -68.81
C GLY A 34 25.31 -32.26 -68.60
N THR A 35 26.64 -32.38 -68.63
CA THR A 35 27.58 -31.27 -68.90
C THR A 35 28.27 -31.45 -70.25
N PHE A 36 27.90 -30.66 -71.26
CA PHE A 36 28.62 -30.49 -72.54
C PHE A 36 28.01 -29.30 -73.32
N ALA A 37 28.69 -28.38 -74.01
CA ALA A 37 30.01 -27.73 -73.99
C ALA A 37 30.21 -27.06 -75.37
N ALA A 38 30.37 -25.73 -75.44
CA ALA A 38 31.04 -24.93 -76.50
C ALA A 38 30.75 -23.43 -76.21
N THR A 39 31.65 -22.49 -75.90
CA THR A 39 32.98 -22.06 -76.40
C THR A 39 32.96 -21.20 -77.68
N GLY A 40 33.33 -19.92 -77.53
CA GLY A 40 33.67 -18.97 -78.60
C GLY A 40 34.22 -17.67 -77.98
N GLU A 41 35.42 -17.24 -78.37
CA GLU A 41 36.20 -16.14 -77.75
C GLU A 41 36.17 -14.84 -78.59
N HIS A 42 36.23 -13.66 -77.94
CA HIS A 42 37.35 -12.70 -78.07
C HIS A 42 37.15 -11.34 -77.33
N GLY A 43 38.23 -10.78 -76.76
CA GLY A 43 38.42 -9.34 -76.46
C GLY A 43 37.81 -8.86 -75.14
N ASP A 44 38.51 -8.86 -73.99
CA ASP A 44 39.67 -8.06 -73.57
C ASP A 44 39.41 -6.55 -73.34
N SER A 45 38.99 -6.21 -72.12
CA SER A 45 39.80 -5.38 -71.19
C SER A 45 39.12 -5.26 -69.82
N GLY A 46 39.91 -5.18 -68.74
CA GLY A 46 39.43 -5.22 -67.35
C GLY A 46 38.69 -3.94 -66.89
N GLN A 47 37.58 -4.10 -66.16
CA GLN A 47 37.50 -4.03 -64.68
C GLN A 47 37.52 -2.60 -64.09
N ALA A 48 36.62 -2.21 -63.17
CA ALA A 48 35.54 -2.91 -62.46
C ALA A 48 34.57 -1.90 -61.80
N THR A 49 33.28 -2.14 -61.53
CA THR A 49 32.29 -3.20 -61.87
C THR A 49 30.89 -2.58 -61.66
N HIS A 50 29.99 -2.47 -62.66
CA HIS A 50 29.19 -3.50 -63.37
C HIS A 50 28.03 -4.10 -62.53
N GLU A 51 26.78 -4.25 -63.01
CA GLU A 51 26.07 -3.60 -64.13
C GLU A 51 24.55 -3.95 -64.10
N ALA A 52 23.76 -3.32 -64.96
CA ALA A 52 22.44 -3.81 -65.37
C ALA A 52 22.49 -4.27 -66.84
N ALA A 53 21.73 -5.31 -67.22
CA ALA A 53 21.61 -5.73 -68.62
C ALA A 53 20.23 -6.34 -68.93
N GLU A 54 19.65 -5.91 -70.06
CA GLU A 54 18.49 -6.52 -70.72
C GLU A 54 18.92 -7.43 -71.89
N GLY A 55 18.01 -8.29 -72.37
CA GLY A 55 17.76 -8.40 -73.82
C GLY A 55 18.13 -9.71 -74.55
N ALA A 56 17.19 -10.15 -75.43
CA ALA A 56 17.28 -11.27 -76.41
C ALA A 56 17.58 -12.68 -75.83
N GLY A 57 17.27 -13.84 -76.42
CA GLY A 57 16.58 -14.29 -77.65
C GLY A 57 16.75 -15.83 -77.73
N HIS A 58 16.05 -16.62 -78.55
CA HIS A 58 15.02 -16.36 -79.55
C HIS A 58 14.27 -17.69 -79.87
N GLY A 59 13.00 -17.67 -80.28
CA GLY A 59 12.42 -18.74 -81.13
C GLY A 59 11.16 -19.50 -80.63
N ALA A 60 10.06 -19.33 -81.39
CA ALA A 60 9.27 -20.36 -82.10
C ALA A 60 9.29 -21.82 -81.57
N ASP A 61 8.18 -22.57 -81.55
CA ASP A 61 7.25 -22.72 -82.67
C ASP A 61 5.81 -22.19 -82.48
N ALA A 62 5.16 -21.99 -83.64
CA ALA A 62 3.78 -21.56 -83.78
C ALA A 62 2.83 -22.77 -84.02
N ASP A 63 1.64 -22.46 -84.53
CA ASP A 63 0.59 -23.38 -84.99
C ASP A 63 -0.13 -24.20 -83.88
N GLY A 64 -1.44 -24.43 -83.98
CA GLY A 64 -2.37 -24.01 -85.01
C GLY A 64 -3.57 -24.97 -85.05
N HIS A 65 -4.78 -24.43 -84.87
CA HIS A 65 -6.05 -25.16 -84.97
C HIS A 65 -6.30 -26.33 -83.98
N GLY A 66 -7.59 -26.68 -83.86
CA GLY A 66 -8.01 -27.93 -83.23
C GLY A 66 -8.75 -27.75 -81.91
N GLY A 67 -10.08 -27.64 -81.99
CA GLY A 67 -10.93 -28.02 -80.87
C GLY A 67 -10.82 -29.54 -80.67
N ALA A 68 -9.91 -29.97 -79.80
CA ALA A 68 -9.76 -31.34 -79.37
C ALA A 68 -9.44 -31.34 -77.87
N VAL A 69 -10.00 -32.31 -77.13
CA VAL A 69 -9.88 -32.42 -75.67
C VAL A 69 -8.40 -32.41 -75.27
N LYS A 70 -7.96 -31.36 -74.55
CA LYS A 70 -6.59 -31.28 -74.03
C LYS A 70 -6.38 -32.35 -72.95
N THR A 71 -5.97 -33.53 -73.40
CA THR A 71 -5.55 -34.64 -72.55
C THR A 71 -4.28 -34.25 -71.80
N TRP A 72 -4.25 -34.57 -70.50
CA TRP A 72 -3.14 -34.27 -69.59
C TRP A 72 -1.82 -34.81 -70.15
N VAL A 73 -0.90 -33.90 -70.47
CA VAL A 73 0.45 -34.28 -70.94
C VAL A 73 1.24 -34.83 -69.75
N ALA A 74 2.03 -35.90 -69.94
CA ALA A 74 2.73 -36.59 -68.86
C ALA A 74 3.66 -35.67 -68.02
N THR A 75 4.14 -34.57 -68.61
CA THR A 75 4.90 -33.51 -67.92
C THR A 75 4.11 -32.77 -66.85
N ASP A 76 2.79 -32.65 -66.99
CA ASP A 76 1.92 -32.01 -66.00
C ASP A 76 1.57 -32.98 -64.85
N THR A 77 1.35 -34.26 -65.17
CA THR A 77 1.18 -35.32 -64.16
C THR A 77 2.41 -35.43 -63.23
N TYR A 78 3.63 -35.32 -63.77
CA TYR A 78 4.85 -35.33 -62.94
C TYR A 78 4.92 -34.11 -62.01
N ARG A 79 4.55 -32.91 -62.49
CA ARG A 79 4.49 -31.68 -61.67
C ARG A 79 3.45 -31.80 -60.55
N VAL A 80 2.24 -32.27 -60.87
CA VAL A 80 1.17 -32.50 -59.89
C VAL A 80 1.57 -33.56 -58.86
N MET A 81 2.24 -34.64 -59.28
CA MET A 81 2.75 -35.67 -58.36
C MET A 81 3.81 -35.09 -57.40
N ASN A 82 4.77 -34.31 -57.92
CA ASN A 82 5.82 -33.68 -57.10
C ASN A 82 5.21 -32.68 -56.10
N PHE A 83 4.26 -31.86 -56.56
CA PHE A 83 3.51 -30.94 -55.70
C PHE A 83 2.70 -31.68 -54.63
N ALA A 84 2.05 -32.80 -54.97
CA ALA A 84 1.29 -33.61 -54.01
C ALA A 84 2.21 -34.22 -52.93
N VAL A 85 3.38 -34.75 -53.30
CA VAL A 85 4.39 -35.25 -52.36
C VAL A 85 4.88 -34.14 -51.43
N LEU A 86 5.18 -32.96 -51.98
CA LEU A 86 5.59 -31.78 -51.20
C LEU A 86 4.47 -31.31 -50.25
N ALA A 87 3.23 -31.24 -50.73
CA ALA A 87 2.07 -30.85 -49.92
C ALA A 87 1.81 -31.83 -48.76
N ILE A 88 1.94 -33.15 -49.00
CA ILE A 88 1.83 -34.17 -47.96
C ILE A 88 2.96 -34.01 -46.94
N ALA A 89 4.21 -33.87 -47.38
CA ALA A 89 5.36 -33.66 -46.48
C ALA A 89 5.19 -32.39 -45.63
N LEU A 90 4.73 -31.29 -46.24
CA LEU A 90 4.45 -30.03 -45.57
C LEU A 90 3.30 -30.16 -44.56
N PHE A 91 2.21 -30.85 -44.91
CA PHE A 91 1.08 -31.09 -44.02
C PHE A 91 1.50 -31.88 -42.77
N PHE A 92 2.27 -32.96 -42.92
CA PHE A 92 2.80 -33.73 -41.79
C PHE A 92 3.76 -32.92 -40.91
N LEU A 93 4.52 -31.97 -41.50
CA LEU A 93 5.43 -31.10 -40.77
C LEU A 93 4.70 -29.97 -40.02
N LEU A 94 3.72 -29.30 -40.64
CA LEU A 94 3.02 -28.12 -40.10
C LEU A 94 1.88 -28.47 -39.14
N ARG A 95 1.24 -29.64 -39.26
CA ARG A 95 0.14 -30.05 -38.37
C ARG A 95 0.48 -29.96 -36.88
N LYS A 96 1.75 -30.18 -36.48
CA LYS A 96 2.21 -30.08 -35.09
C LYS A 96 2.45 -28.64 -34.60
N PRO A 97 3.29 -27.81 -35.25
CA PRO A 97 3.52 -26.44 -34.81
C PRO A 97 2.26 -25.57 -34.87
N VAL A 98 1.39 -25.73 -35.89
CA VAL A 98 0.14 -24.95 -35.99
C VAL A 98 -0.81 -25.29 -34.84
N ALA A 99 -1.05 -26.58 -34.58
CA ALA A 99 -1.89 -27.00 -33.44
C ALA A 99 -1.30 -26.56 -32.10
N LYS A 100 0.04 -26.63 -31.93
CA LYS A 100 0.71 -26.15 -30.71
C LYS A 100 0.57 -24.62 -30.54
N ALA A 101 0.69 -23.84 -31.61
CA ALA A 101 0.54 -22.39 -31.56
C ALA A 101 -0.90 -21.97 -31.18
N LEU A 102 -1.91 -22.61 -31.78
CA LEU A 102 -3.31 -22.33 -31.45
C LEU A 102 -3.65 -22.75 -30.01
N ASN A 103 -3.23 -23.93 -29.56
CA ASN A 103 -3.43 -24.35 -28.17
C ASN A 103 -2.72 -23.41 -27.19
N ALA A 104 -1.49 -22.99 -27.46
CA ALA A 104 -0.76 -22.02 -26.63
C ALA A 104 -1.47 -20.65 -26.56
N ARG A 105 -2.14 -20.20 -27.63
CA ARG A 105 -2.99 -19.00 -27.60
C ARG A 105 -4.23 -19.22 -26.73
N ILE A 106 -4.91 -20.35 -26.89
CA ILE A 106 -6.11 -20.71 -26.12
C ILE A 106 -5.77 -20.81 -24.61
N ASP A 107 -4.68 -21.48 -24.27
CA ASP A 107 -4.27 -21.68 -22.88
C ASP A 107 -3.79 -20.36 -22.24
N GLY A 108 -3.09 -19.50 -22.98
CA GLY A 108 -2.76 -18.14 -22.52
C GLY A 108 -4.00 -17.25 -22.28
N ILE A 109 -5.05 -17.37 -23.11
CA ILE A 109 -6.33 -16.67 -22.88
C ILE A 109 -7.04 -17.21 -21.63
N LYS A 110 -7.06 -18.54 -21.43
CA LYS A 110 -7.63 -19.14 -20.21
C LYS A 110 -6.88 -18.70 -18.95
N GLU A 111 -5.55 -18.64 -19.01
CA GLU A 111 -4.70 -18.19 -17.91
C GLU A 111 -4.98 -16.72 -17.57
N GLN A 112 -5.06 -15.84 -18.57
CA GLN A 112 -5.45 -14.43 -18.39
C GLN A 112 -6.86 -14.27 -17.80
N LEU A 113 -7.85 -15.04 -18.27
CA LEU A 113 -9.21 -15.00 -17.72
C LEU A 113 -9.25 -15.47 -16.26
N ASN A 114 -8.55 -16.55 -15.92
CA ASN A 114 -8.43 -17.04 -14.55
C ASN A 114 -7.70 -16.03 -13.65
N GLU A 115 -6.62 -15.41 -14.14
CA GLU A 115 -5.90 -14.36 -13.42
C GLU A 115 -6.80 -13.14 -13.15
N LEU A 116 -7.61 -12.72 -14.13
CA LEU A 116 -8.58 -11.64 -13.97
C LEU A 116 -9.69 -12.00 -12.99
N GLU A 117 -10.20 -13.23 -13.00
CA GLU A 117 -11.22 -13.71 -12.06
C GLU A 117 -10.67 -13.76 -10.62
N VAL A 118 -9.45 -14.29 -10.43
CA VAL A 118 -8.75 -14.27 -9.13
C VAL A 118 -8.46 -12.84 -8.66
N LYS A 119 -8.05 -11.93 -9.55
CA LYS A 119 -7.84 -10.51 -9.22
C LYS A 119 -9.15 -9.83 -8.81
N LYS A 120 -10.25 -10.08 -9.54
CA LYS A 120 -11.58 -9.57 -9.21
C LYS A 120 -12.05 -10.10 -7.85
N GLN A 121 -11.90 -11.39 -7.59
CA GLN A 121 -12.31 -12.02 -6.33
C GLN A 121 -11.51 -11.44 -5.16
N LYS A 122 -10.18 -11.31 -5.28
CA LYS A 122 -9.34 -10.66 -4.27
C LYS A 122 -9.73 -9.20 -4.02
N ALA A 123 -10.04 -8.44 -5.08
CA ALA A 123 -10.48 -7.05 -4.93
C ALA A 123 -11.83 -6.94 -4.21
N LEU A 124 -12.77 -7.88 -4.45
CA LEU A 124 -14.05 -7.94 -3.73
C LEU A 124 -13.88 -8.33 -2.27
N GLU A 125 -12.99 -9.29 -1.97
CA GLU A 125 -12.62 -9.67 -0.60
C GLU A 125 -11.96 -8.52 0.15
N GLU A 126 -11.00 -7.85 -0.49
CA GLU A 126 -10.31 -6.68 0.08
C GLU A 126 -11.30 -5.53 0.36
N LEU A 127 -12.17 -5.20 -0.59
CA LEU A 127 -13.26 -4.23 -0.42
C LEU A 127 -14.16 -4.62 0.78
N ALA A 128 -14.59 -5.87 0.87
CA ALA A 128 -15.39 -6.36 1.99
C ALA A 128 -14.66 -6.20 3.34
N THR A 129 -13.35 -6.48 3.40
CA THR A 129 -12.56 -6.26 4.63
C THR A 129 -12.38 -4.78 4.97
N TYR A 130 -12.26 -3.88 3.99
CA TYR A 130 -12.20 -2.44 4.26
C TYR A 130 -13.55 -1.90 4.73
N ASN A 131 -14.67 -2.31 4.13
CA ASN A 131 -16.00 -1.93 4.60
C ASN A 131 -16.25 -2.41 6.03
N ALA A 132 -15.85 -3.65 6.37
CA ALA A 132 -15.94 -4.16 7.74
C ALA A 132 -15.08 -3.35 8.72
N LYS A 133 -13.85 -2.98 8.33
CA LYS A 133 -12.98 -2.10 9.14
C LYS A 133 -13.55 -0.70 9.32
N ILE A 134 -14.17 -0.12 8.29
CA ILE A 134 -14.81 1.21 8.38
C ILE A 134 -15.99 1.14 9.36
N ALA A 135 -16.85 0.13 9.25
CA ALA A 135 -17.98 -0.05 10.17
C ALA A 135 -17.51 -0.29 11.63
N GLU A 136 -16.40 -1.01 11.85
CA GLU A 136 -15.83 -1.16 13.18
C GLU A 136 -15.24 0.17 13.71
N LEU A 137 -14.51 0.93 12.88
CA LEU A 137 -13.98 2.25 13.25
C LEU A 137 -15.10 3.26 13.56
N GLU A 138 -16.23 3.20 12.87
CA GLU A 138 -17.43 3.99 13.18
C GLU A 138 -17.97 3.63 14.57
N ARG A 139 -18.11 2.33 14.89
CA ARG A 139 -18.52 1.87 16.23
C ARG A 139 -17.50 2.22 17.32
N GLU A 140 -16.20 2.08 17.06
CA GLU A 140 -15.15 2.49 17.99
C GLU A 140 -15.21 4.01 18.24
N SER A 141 -15.41 4.82 17.21
CA SER A 141 -15.57 6.27 17.31
C SER A 141 -16.80 6.66 18.16
N GLU A 142 -17.96 6.05 17.91
CA GLU A 142 -19.17 6.26 18.73
C GLU A 142 -18.92 5.86 20.21
N ASN A 143 -18.29 4.71 20.45
CA ASN A 143 -17.93 4.26 21.78
C ASN A 143 -16.96 5.21 22.49
N ILE A 144 -15.97 5.75 21.77
CA ILE A 144 -15.00 6.73 22.28
C ILE A 144 -15.71 8.05 22.65
N ILE A 145 -16.61 8.55 21.80
CA ILE A 145 -17.39 9.76 22.08
C ILE A 145 -18.26 9.56 23.33
N ALA A 146 -19.00 8.46 23.41
CA ALA A 146 -19.83 8.15 24.58
C ALA A 146 -19.02 7.99 25.87
N GLN A 147 -17.80 7.44 25.79
CA GLN A 147 -16.87 7.38 26.93
C GLN A 147 -16.39 8.78 27.34
N TYR A 148 -16.02 9.65 26.40
CA TYR A 148 -15.62 11.03 26.71
C TYR A 148 -16.75 11.86 27.30
N GLU A 149 -17.99 11.71 26.80
CA GLU A 149 -19.16 12.38 27.39
C GLU A 149 -19.39 11.92 28.83
N LYS A 150 -19.34 10.60 29.08
CA LYS A 150 -19.47 10.04 30.44
C LYS A 150 -18.35 10.54 31.37
N GLN A 151 -17.10 10.48 30.95
CA GLN A 151 -15.95 10.98 31.72
C GLN A 151 -16.06 12.49 31.97
N GLY A 152 -16.54 13.26 31.00
CA GLY A 152 -16.79 14.70 31.13
C GLY A 152 -17.89 15.00 32.15
N MET A 153 -18.98 14.24 32.16
CA MET A 153 -20.04 14.36 33.18
C MET A 153 -19.54 13.99 34.58
N GLU A 154 -18.80 12.89 34.72
CA GLU A 154 -18.20 12.48 36.00
C GLU A 154 -17.16 13.49 36.50
N ALA A 155 -16.33 14.04 35.61
CA ALA A 155 -15.38 15.10 35.94
C ALA A 155 -16.08 16.39 36.38
N LYS A 156 -17.13 16.82 35.65
CA LYS A 156 -17.94 17.98 36.02
C LYS A 156 -18.58 17.80 37.40
N ALA A 157 -19.19 16.64 37.67
CA ALA A 157 -19.82 16.34 38.96
C ALA A 157 -18.78 16.34 40.10
N ARG A 158 -17.58 15.78 39.88
CA ARG A 158 -16.48 15.80 40.84
C ARG A 158 -16.00 17.22 41.12
N ILE A 159 -15.77 18.03 40.08
CA ILE A 159 -15.31 19.43 40.22
C ILE A 159 -16.35 20.28 40.97
N LEU A 160 -17.64 20.12 40.68
CA LEU A 160 -18.71 20.84 41.40
C LEU A 160 -18.72 20.45 42.88
N LYS A 161 -18.70 19.15 43.21
CA LYS A 161 -18.67 18.68 44.59
C LYS A 161 -17.41 19.13 45.35
N GLU A 162 -16.26 19.18 44.68
CA GLU A 162 -15.02 19.68 45.26
C GLU A 162 -15.06 21.19 45.51
N ALA A 163 -15.61 21.96 44.56
CA ALA A 163 -15.82 23.40 44.71
C ALA A 163 -16.82 23.74 45.83
N GLU A 164 -17.93 23.00 45.95
CA GLU A 164 -18.89 23.11 47.05
C GLU A 164 -18.20 22.84 48.40
N SER A 165 -17.50 21.72 48.55
CA SER A 165 -16.78 21.41 49.79
C SER A 165 -15.65 22.40 50.11
N ALA A 166 -15.00 22.97 49.09
CA ALA A 166 -14.00 24.02 49.27
C ALA A 166 -14.65 25.34 49.73
N ALA A 167 -15.80 25.70 49.19
CA ALA A 167 -16.57 26.88 49.60
C ALA A 167 -17.06 26.76 51.04
N GLU A 168 -17.62 25.61 51.45
CA GLU A 168 -18.03 25.34 52.83
C GLU A 168 -16.86 25.49 53.81
N LYS A 169 -15.70 24.89 53.49
CA LYS A 169 -14.47 25.01 54.30
C LYS A 169 -13.97 26.45 54.39
N LEU A 170 -14.04 27.21 53.29
CA LEU A 170 -13.65 28.62 53.27
C LEU A 170 -14.58 29.46 54.13
N GLU A 171 -15.90 29.24 54.06
CA GLU A 171 -16.88 29.94 54.90
C GLU A 171 -16.66 29.62 56.39
N GLU A 172 -16.40 28.37 56.73
CA GLU A 172 -16.12 27.94 58.10
C GLU A 172 -14.79 28.53 58.63
N GLN A 173 -13.74 28.57 57.80
CA GLN A 173 -12.49 29.27 58.12
C GLN A 173 -12.69 30.78 58.30
N ALA A 174 -13.45 31.42 57.41
CA ALA A 174 -13.77 32.84 57.50
C ALA A 174 -14.52 33.17 58.80
N LYS A 175 -15.53 32.37 59.18
CA LYS A 175 -16.26 32.52 60.46
C LYS A 175 -15.34 32.41 61.67
N ARG A 176 -14.46 31.40 61.73
CA ARG A 176 -13.46 31.25 62.81
C ARG A 176 -12.50 32.44 62.88
N ASN A 177 -12.02 32.92 61.73
CA ASN A 177 -11.10 34.05 61.67
C ASN A 177 -11.79 35.35 62.12
N ILE A 178 -13.04 35.58 61.73
CA ILE A 178 -13.86 36.71 62.19
C ILE A 178 -14.07 36.66 63.71
N GLU A 179 -14.41 35.49 64.27
CA GLU A 179 -14.58 35.34 65.72
C GLU A 179 -13.28 35.59 66.49
N HIS A 180 -12.14 35.13 65.95
CA HIS A 180 -10.82 35.36 66.52
C HIS A 180 -10.42 36.84 66.49
N GLU A 181 -10.55 37.51 65.34
CA GLU A 181 -10.28 38.95 65.21
C GLU A 181 -11.22 39.80 66.08
N PHE A 182 -12.50 39.40 66.20
CA PHE A 182 -13.45 40.08 67.08
C PHE A 182 -13.03 39.99 68.54
N LYS A 183 -12.62 38.80 69.02
CA LYS A 183 -12.08 38.62 70.38
C LYS A 183 -10.81 39.44 70.59
N GLN A 184 -9.89 39.46 69.63
CA GLN A 184 -8.69 40.30 69.71
C GLN A 184 -9.02 41.80 69.72
N ALA A 185 -9.95 42.26 68.88
CA ALA A 185 -10.41 43.64 68.86
C ALA A 185 -11.07 44.04 70.19
N GLN A 186 -11.88 43.15 70.78
CA GLN A 186 -12.47 43.37 72.10
C GLN A 186 -11.43 43.48 73.21
N GLN A 187 -10.41 42.62 73.21
CA GLN A 187 -9.29 42.69 74.18
C GLN A 187 -8.47 43.98 74.01
N ARG A 188 -8.13 44.35 72.76
CA ARG A 188 -7.45 45.61 72.44
C ARG A 188 -8.24 46.81 72.98
N LEU A 189 -9.55 46.86 72.72
CA LEU A 189 -10.43 47.93 73.18
C LEU A 189 -10.56 47.97 74.72
N GLN A 190 -10.64 46.82 75.40
CA GLN A 190 -10.64 46.78 76.87
C GLN A 190 -9.35 47.35 77.47
N ASN A 191 -8.20 46.98 76.90
CA ASN A 191 -6.90 47.51 77.33
C ASN A 191 -6.80 49.03 77.12
N GLU A 192 -7.21 49.55 75.95
CA GLU A 192 -7.24 50.99 75.69
C GLU A 192 -8.18 51.76 76.64
N ILE A 193 -9.34 51.19 76.98
CA ILE A 193 -10.27 51.79 77.94
C ILE A 193 -9.66 51.81 79.33
N LEU A 194 -9.01 50.71 79.75
CA LEU A 194 -8.33 50.61 81.04
C LEU A 194 -7.19 51.63 81.14
N GLU A 195 -6.34 51.74 80.12
CA GLU A 195 -5.24 52.70 80.05
C GLU A 195 -5.75 54.15 80.15
N LYS A 196 -6.78 54.51 79.37
CA LYS A 196 -7.40 55.85 79.41
C LYS A 196 -8.09 56.13 80.74
N ALA A 197 -8.69 55.12 81.37
CA ALA A 197 -9.31 55.24 82.69
C ALA A 197 -8.27 55.44 83.80
N LEU A 198 -7.17 54.68 83.78
CA LEU A 198 -6.05 54.82 84.70
C LEU A 198 -5.38 56.19 84.56
N ALA A 199 -5.06 56.62 83.34
CA ALA A 199 -4.48 57.94 83.09
C ALA A 199 -5.38 59.09 83.60
N LYS A 200 -6.72 58.97 83.48
CA LYS A 200 -7.67 59.93 84.03
C LYS A 200 -7.76 59.85 85.56
N ALA A 201 -7.72 58.65 86.14
CA ALA A 201 -7.72 58.45 87.59
C ALA A 201 -6.44 59.01 88.24
N GLU A 202 -5.27 58.77 87.65
CA GLU A 202 -4.01 59.40 88.06
C GLU A 202 -4.07 60.93 88.01
N GLY A 203 -4.60 61.49 86.90
CA GLY A 203 -4.76 62.93 86.76
C GLY A 203 -5.68 63.53 87.84
N LEU A 204 -6.77 62.86 88.18
CA LEU A 204 -7.66 63.26 89.27
C LEU A 204 -6.99 63.12 90.64
N LEU A 205 -6.27 62.02 90.90
CA LEU A 205 -5.57 61.78 92.16
C LEU A 205 -4.48 62.84 92.39
N LYS A 206 -3.64 63.10 91.39
CA LYS A 206 -2.62 64.17 91.41
C LYS A 206 -3.21 65.56 91.67
N ALA A 207 -4.45 65.81 91.24
CA ALA A 207 -5.16 67.08 91.44
C ALA A 207 -5.97 67.16 92.75
N LYS A 208 -6.08 66.06 93.52
CA LYS A 208 -6.94 65.97 94.71
C LYS A 208 -6.23 65.51 95.98
N ILE A 209 -5.04 64.92 95.88
CA ILE A 209 -4.28 64.44 97.03
C ILE A 209 -3.90 65.60 97.98
N THR A 210 -4.02 65.37 99.28
CA THR A 210 -3.67 66.32 100.34
C THR A 210 -2.47 65.80 101.13
N ASP A 211 -1.78 66.67 101.87
CA ASP A 211 -0.62 66.27 102.70
C ASP A 211 -1.03 65.23 103.76
N GLN A 212 -2.26 65.35 104.29
CA GLN A 212 -2.83 64.42 105.27
C GLN A 212 -3.14 63.03 104.67
N ASP A 213 -3.42 62.93 103.37
CA ASP A 213 -3.53 61.64 102.68
C ASP A 213 -2.16 60.99 102.45
N GLN A 214 -1.10 61.77 102.21
CA GLN A 214 0.25 61.25 102.02
C GLN A 214 0.79 60.63 103.31
N GLU A 215 0.62 61.31 104.44
CA GLU A 215 1.04 60.81 105.76
C GLU A 215 0.34 59.49 106.11
N ARG A 216 -0.99 59.43 105.92
CA ARG A 216 -1.78 58.20 106.09
C ARG A 216 -1.34 57.06 105.16
N LEU A 217 -0.99 57.34 103.91
CA LEU A 217 -0.48 56.33 102.95
C LEU A 217 0.88 55.76 103.37
N VAL A 218 1.73 56.56 104.02
CA VAL A 218 3.02 56.10 104.56
C VAL A 218 2.80 55.17 105.75
N ASP A 219 1.95 55.55 106.71
CA ASP A 219 1.61 54.72 107.87
C ASP A 219 1.01 53.37 107.44
N GLU A 220 0.04 53.38 106.52
CA GLU A 220 -0.65 52.18 106.02
C GLU A 220 0.30 51.25 105.22
N TYR A 221 1.35 51.80 104.59
CA TYR A 221 2.42 51.00 103.96
C TYR A 221 3.37 50.38 104.99
N LEU A 222 3.78 51.15 106.00
CA LEU A 222 4.65 50.67 107.07
C LEU A 222 3.99 49.55 107.87
N GLU A 223 2.70 49.67 108.21
CA GLU A 223 1.93 48.63 108.88
C GLU A 223 1.88 47.33 108.06
N LYS A 224 1.72 47.43 106.72
CA LYS A 224 1.64 46.27 105.81
C LYS A 224 2.95 45.56 105.49
N VAL A 225 4.09 46.21 105.76
CA VAL A 225 5.44 45.65 105.51
C VAL A 225 6.08 45.14 106.82
N VAL A 226 5.56 45.55 107.97
CA VAL A 226 5.99 45.10 109.30
C VAL A 226 5.12 43.94 109.83
N ALA A 227 4.00 43.62 109.17
CA ALA A 227 3.14 42.45 109.39
C ALA A 227 3.45 41.27 108.44
#